data_AF-A0A0F9NWP0-F1
#
_entry.id   AF-A0A0F9NWP0-F1
#
_cell.length_a   1.000
_cell.length_b   1.000
_cell.length_c   1.000
_cell.angle_alpha   90.00
_cell.angle_beta   90.00
_cell.angle_gamma   90.00
#
_symmetry.space_group_name_H-M   'P 1'
#
loop_
_entity.id
_entity.type
_entity.pdbx_description
1 polymer ?
#
loop_
_entity_poly.entity_id
_entity_poly.type
_entity_poly.pdbx_seq_one_letter_code
_entity_poly.pdbx_strand_id
1 'polypeptide(L)'
;MKKGGVLLLTICCNHKAKGGVSFFDPADSIVSLLPSHKKDLVKRRREVLNLITSKKAKRDELPVSFLPYNVELALGPDFGGNEDALYLPAIDRYMGRFYLELKKTKEHFVEYPWIHFLLFSGLYGVITIDEPIQLYSCYLPDHEEISQVWKKNNFATSLIVSYIKKYEISLVIDLTAQIIFRSLFDWEKIKETSLVLHAFSDQNAGPSILPGLGEFVRIHVLSKGRDDVLGMMPGQKYETEYENIYLFDSPESLEGFPKEKNEVDLNLDSLNPRPNLPISSGIHTSVFGNRISNLNDLPISVRDIFLTLSRCPDVLGIKLGSFNFRGPKSSEFQIRLMPTKTGYCHIYGKLLGQRKVQEIDISVTKNCEEKTKELLETLLN
;
A
#
# COMPACT_ATOMS: atom_id res chain seq x y z
N MET A 1 25.05 10.60 -15.62
CA MET A 1 23.88 10.13 -16.42
C MET A 1 23.93 10.74 -17.81
N LYS A 2 23.61 9.96 -18.85
CA LYS A 2 23.58 10.46 -20.24
C LYS A 2 22.27 11.23 -20.50
N LYS A 3 22.24 11.98 -21.61
CA LYS A 3 21.01 12.55 -22.16
C LYS A 3 20.31 11.52 -23.06
N GLY A 4 19.00 11.63 -23.18
CA GLY A 4 18.16 10.67 -23.87
C GLY A 4 17.92 9.40 -23.07
N GLY A 5 16.91 8.64 -23.47
CA GLY A 5 16.67 7.29 -22.93
C GLY A 5 15.36 7.17 -22.17
N VAL A 6 15.36 6.26 -21.20
CA VAL A 6 14.17 5.78 -20.51
C VAL A 6 14.23 6.15 -19.05
N LEU A 7 13.15 6.72 -18.51
CA LEU A 7 12.97 6.95 -17.08
C LEU A 7 12.03 5.88 -16.51
N LEU A 8 12.55 5.07 -15.59
CA LEU A 8 11.74 4.23 -14.72
C LEU A 8 11.32 5.05 -13.51
N LEU A 9 10.01 5.15 -13.28
CA LEU A 9 9.45 5.80 -12.10
C LEU A 9 8.75 4.76 -11.23
N THR A 10 9.29 4.50 -10.04
CA THR A 10 8.68 3.56 -9.07
C THR A 10 8.47 4.23 -7.71
N ILE A 11 8.11 3.45 -6.70
CA ILE A 11 7.81 3.90 -5.34
C ILE A 11 8.73 3.24 -4.32
N CYS A 12 8.92 3.92 -3.18
CA CYS A 12 9.58 3.33 -2.02
C CYS A 12 8.81 2.10 -1.50
N CYS A 13 9.39 1.36 -0.54
CA CYS A 13 8.74 0.23 0.10
C CYS A 13 8.78 0.32 1.63
N ASN A 14 7.90 -0.44 2.28
CA ASN A 14 7.83 -0.47 3.74
C ASN A 14 9.05 -1.18 4.35
N HIS A 15 9.42 -2.34 3.81
CA HIS A 15 10.55 -3.14 4.30
C HIS A 15 11.89 -2.56 3.82
N LYS A 16 12.80 -2.30 4.76
CA LYS A 16 14.07 -1.62 4.48
C LYS A 16 15.23 -2.28 5.22
N ALA A 17 16.41 -2.23 4.61
CA ALA A 17 17.66 -2.63 5.23
C ALA A 17 18.02 -1.67 6.38
N LYS A 18 18.52 -2.22 7.49
CA LYS A 18 19.03 -1.45 8.64
C LYS A 18 20.51 -1.08 8.45
N GLY A 19 21.01 -0.19 9.31
CA GLY A 19 22.40 0.26 9.29
C GLY A 19 22.64 1.39 8.30
N GLY A 20 23.90 1.58 7.90
CA GLY A 20 24.32 2.65 7.01
C GLY A 20 25.65 3.26 7.46
N VAL A 21 26.04 4.34 6.78
CA VAL A 21 27.22 5.14 7.11
C VAL A 21 26.78 6.51 7.62
N SER A 22 27.57 7.12 8.50
CA SER A 22 27.31 8.46 9.05
C SER A 22 27.66 9.61 8.10
N PHE A 23 27.87 9.30 6.81
CA PHE A 23 28.25 10.24 5.79
C PHE A 23 27.10 10.47 4.81
N PHE A 24 26.78 11.75 4.60
CA PHE A 24 25.84 12.20 3.59
C PHE A 24 26.57 13.12 2.61
N ASP A 25 26.63 12.73 1.34
CA ASP A 25 27.10 13.60 0.27
C ASP A 25 25.91 14.26 -0.45
N PRO A 26 25.73 15.58 -0.37
CA PRO A 26 24.71 16.29 -1.15
C PRO A 26 24.87 16.13 -2.66
N ALA A 27 26.07 15.78 -3.16
CA ALA A 27 26.30 15.52 -4.58
C ALA A 27 25.54 14.29 -5.08
N ASP A 28 25.32 13.29 -4.22
CA ASP A 28 24.61 12.05 -4.55
C ASP A 28 23.09 12.21 -4.47
N SER A 29 22.60 13.31 -3.91
CA SER A 29 21.17 13.62 -3.83
C SER A 29 20.64 14.26 -5.11
N ILE A 30 19.36 14.01 -5.44
CA ILE A 30 18.67 14.65 -6.56
C ILE A 30 18.73 16.19 -6.52
N VAL A 31 18.94 16.79 -5.34
CA VAL A 31 19.09 18.25 -5.21
C VAL A 31 20.31 18.80 -5.96
N SER A 32 21.37 17.99 -6.15
CA SER A 32 22.53 18.36 -6.97
C SER A 32 22.15 18.38 -8.46
N LEU A 33 21.21 17.51 -8.85
CA LEU A 33 20.74 17.39 -10.22
C LEU A 33 19.71 18.48 -10.55
N LEU A 34 18.91 18.92 -9.57
CA LEU A 34 17.87 19.93 -9.74
C LEU A 34 18.07 21.11 -8.77
N PRO A 35 19.13 21.93 -8.96
CA PRO A 35 19.49 22.99 -8.02
C PRO A 35 18.39 24.03 -7.83
N SER A 36 17.58 24.29 -8.86
CA SER A 36 16.42 25.19 -8.78
C SER A 36 15.33 24.70 -7.81
N HIS A 37 15.27 23.39 -7.54
CA HIS A 37 14.30 22.78 -6.64
C HIS A 37 14.87 22.52 -5.23
N LYS A 38 16.19 22.68 -5.04
CA LYS A 38 16.88 22.31 -3.80
C LYS A 38 16.21 22.87 -2.55
N LYS A 39 15.96 24.19 -2.52
CA LYS A 39 15.40 24.88 -1.35
C LYS A 39 14.03 24.33 -0.98
N ASP A 40 13.14 24.19 -1.96
CA ASP A 40 11.77 23.73 -1.73
C ASP A 40 11.70 22.24 -1.44
N LEU A 41 12.56 21.43 -2.06
CA LEU A 41 12.63 20.00 -1.79
C LEU A 41 13.08 19.74 -0.35
N VAL A 42 14.18 20.34 0.08
CA VAL A 42 14.67 20.23 1.47
C VAL A 42 13.63 20.73 2.48
N LYS A 43 12.96 21.85 2.16
CA LYS A 43 11.88 22.39 3.00
C LYS A 43 10.74 21.39 3.17
N ARG A 44 10.27 20.76 2.08
CA ARG A 44 9.17 19.78 2.12
C ARG A 44 9.58 18.49 2.81
N ARG A 45 10.81 18.00 2.59
CA ARG A 45 11.35 16.86 3.35
C ARG A 45 11.33 17.13 4.85
N ARG A 46 11.73 18.34 5.28
CA ARG A 46 11.63 18.75 6.68
C ARG A 46 10.19 18.83 7.18
N GLU A 47 9.27 19.33 6.35
CA GLU A 47 7.85 19.37 6.69
C GLU A 47 7.28 17.96 6.93
N VAL A 48 7.60 17.00 6.07
CA VAL A 48 7.21 15.60 6.27
C VAL A 48 7.89 14.97 7.47
N LEU A 49 9.19 15.21 7.67
CA LEU A 49 9.91 14.76 8.86
C LEU A 49 9.20 15.24 10.13
N ASN A 50 8.81 16.52 10.18
CA ASN A 50 8.09 17.09 11.31
C ASN A 50 6.71 16.43 11.52
N LEU A 51 5.99 16.05 10.46
CA LEU A 51 4.72 15.32 10.59
C LEU A 51 4.92 13.95 11.23
N ILE A 52 5.99 13.25 10.85
CA ILE A 52 6.38 11.95 11.43
C ILE A 52 6.78 12.09 12.91
N THR A 53 7.67 13.03 13.22
CA THR A 53 8.27 13.16 14.56
C THR A 53 7.35 13.85 15.57
N SER A 54 6.44 14.73 15.13
CA SER A 54 5.49 15.44 16.02
C SER A 54 4.30 14.60 16.49
N LYS A 55 4.28 13.29 16.22
CA LYS A 55 3.18 12.35 16.54
C LYS A 55 1.84 12.68 15.86
N LYS A 56 1.85 13.55 14.84
CA LYS A 56 0.66 13.91 14.06
C LYS A 56 0.31 12.83 13.04
N ALA A 57 1.31 12.32 12.33
CA ALA A 57 1.12 11.16 11.46
C ALA A 57 0.92 9.90 12.33
N LYS A 58 -0.13 9.14 12.01
CA LYS A 58 -0.51 7.91 12.71
C LYS A 58 -0.76 6.80 11.71
N ARG A 59 -0.47 5.57 12.12
CA ARG A 59 -0.85 4.35 11.43
C ARG A 59 -1.59 3.47 12.43
N ASP A 60 -2.84 3.12 12.13
CA ASP A 60 -3.70 2.35 13.05
C ASP A 60 -3.74 2.97 14.45
N GLU A 61 -3.99 4.28 14.53
CA GLU A 61 -3.94 5.13 15.75
C GLU A 61 -2.58 5.25 16.46
N LEU A 62 -1.58 4.45 16.08
CA LEU A 62 -0.23 4.52 16.63
C LEU A 62 0.56 5.67 15.97
N PRO A 63 1.13 6.62 16.72
CA PRO A 63 2.02 7.62 16.16
C PRO A 63 3.18 6.96 15.41
N VAL A 64 3.40 7.35 14.16
CA VAL A 64 4.43 6.70 13.33
C VAL A 64 5.84 6.91 13.86
N SER A 65 6.08 7.94 14.67
CA SER A 65 7.33 8.15 15.41
C SER A 65 7.72 6.98 16.34
N PHE A 66 6.75 6.15 16.77
CA PHE A 66 7.01 4.98 17.59
C PHE A 66 7.33 3.73 16.78
N LEU A 67 7.21 3.78 15.46
CA LEU A 67 7.57 2.65 14.62
C LEU A 67 9.08 2.41 14.68
N PRO A 68 9.55 1.15 14.72
CA PRO A 68 10.98 0.84 14.91
C PRO A 68 11.93 1.51 13.92
N TYR A 69 11.46 1.84 12.71
CA TYR A 69 12.28 2.48 11.68
C TYR A 69 12.36 4.00 11.82
N ASN A 70 11.52 4.62 12.63
CA ASN A 70 11.50 6.07 12.82
C ASN A 70 12.16 6.53 14.13
N VAL A 71 12.55 5.59 15.00
CA VAL A 71 13.12 5.91 16.33
C VAL A 71 14.43 6.69 16.21
N GLU A 72 15.25 6.37 15.22
CA GLU A 72 16.56 7.01 14.97
C GLU A 72 16.50 8.03 13.82
N LEU A 73 15.29 8.42 13.38
CA LEU A 73 15.14 9.39 12.32
C LEU A 73 15.53 10.78 12.85
N ALA A 74 16.54 11.38 12.23
CA ALA A 74 17.15 12.62 12.72
C ALA A 74 17.03 13.76 11.71
N LEU A 75 17.09 15.00 12.21
CA LEU A 75 17.16 16.20 11.38
C LEU A 75 18.58 16.38 10.82
N GLY A 76 18.98 15.46 9.94
CA GLY A 76 20.28 15.44 9.29
C GLY A 76 20.39 16.40 8.09
N PRO A 77 21.55 16.41 7.41
CA PRO A 77 21.81 17.27 6.26
C PRO A 77 20.83 17.11 5.09
N ASP A 78 20.26 15.92 4.91
CA ASP A 78 19.22 15.58 3.93
C ASP A 78 17.89 16.33 4.17
N PHE A 79 17.65 16.73 5.41
CA PHE A 79 16.54 17.58 5.84
C PHE A 79 16.98 19.04 6.10
N GLY A 80 18.24 19.37 5.77
CA GLY A 80 18.87 20.67 5.97
C GLY A 80 19.19 21.00 7.43
N GLY A 81 19.29 19.98 8.30
CA GLY A 81 19.83 20.10 9.64
C GLY A 81 21.28 19.62 9.71
N ASN A 82 21.69 19.22 10.91
CA ASN A 82 23.08 18.90 11.26
C ASN A 82 23.17 17.76 12.29
N GLU A 83 22.09 17.02 12.54
CA GLU A 83 22.11 15.86 13.42
C GLU A 83 22.78 14.66 12.74
N ASP A 84 23.44 13.82 13.53
CA ASP A 84 24.04 12.58 13.06
C ASP A 84 22.96 11.58 12.67
N ALA A 85 23.12 10.93 11.52
CA ALA A 85 22.21 9.90 11.02
C ALA A 85 22.94 8.85 10.19
N LEU A 86 22.30 7.70 9.97
CA LEU A 86 22.85 6.62 9.17
C LEU A 86 22.17 6.53 7.81
N TYR A 87 22.98 6.58 6.75
CA TYR A 87 22.54 6.63 5.37
C TYR A 87 22.91 5.36 4.60
N LEU A 88 22.04 4.98 3.66
CA LEU A 88 22.31 4.01 2.60
C LEU A 88 21.73 4.57 1.29
N PRO A 89 22.33 4.26 0.14
CA PRO A 89 21.69 4.50 -1.16
C PRO A 89 20.27 3.93 -1.17
N ALA A 90 19.33 4.62 -1.81
CA ALA A 90 17.93 4.24 -1.83
C ALA A 90 17.70 2.80 -2.33
N ILE A 91 18.42 2.38 -3.38
CA ILE A 91 18.32 1.02 -3.93
C ILE A 91 18.80 -0.06 -2.96
N ASP A 92 19.82 0.23 -2.16
CA ASP A 92 20.35 -0.70 -1.16
C ASP A 92 19.47 -0.70 0.11
N ARG A 93 18.78 0.41 0.38
CA ARG A 93 17.85 0.55 1.50
C ARG A 93 16.56 -0.22 1.28
N TYR A 94 16.01 -0.23 0.07
CA TYR A 94 14.68 -0.76 -0.20
C TYR A 94 14.70 -2.28 -0.47
N MET A 95 13.95 -3.04 0.34
CA MET A 95 13.89 -4.51 0.30
C MET A 95 12.47 -5.06 0.13
N GLY A 96 11.59 -4.28 -0.52
CA GLY A 96 10.20 -4.66 -0.76
C GLY A 96 10.05 -5.63 -1.94
N ARG A 97 8.82 -6.12 -2.14
CA ARG A 97 8.43 -7.06 -3.21
C ARG A 97 9.01 -6.72 -4.60
N PHE A 98 8.90 -5.46 -5.03
CA PHE A 98 9.48 -5.00 -6.29
C PHE A 98 11.00 -5.17 -6.33
N TYR A 99 11.70 -4.75 -5.28
CA TYR A 99 13.17 -4.75 -5.22
C TYR A 99 13.75 -6.16 -5.09
N LEU A 100 13.04 -7.05 -4.39
CA LEU A 100 13.39 -8.47 -4.31
C LEU A 100 13.36 -9.15 -5.67
N GLU A 101 12.38 -8.81 -6.53
CA GLU A 101 12.30 -9.37 -7.89
C GLU A 101 13.16 -8.66 -8.92
N LEU A 102 13.43 -7.37 -8.71
CA LEU A 102 14.41 -6.63 -9.50
C LEU A 102 15.79 -7.29 -9.41
N LYS A 103 16.20 -7.78 -8.21
CA LYS A 103 17.49 -8.47 -7.97
C LYS A 103 18.69 -7.66 -8.45
N LYS A 104 18.66 -6.34 -8.27
CA LYS A 104 19.74 -5.41 -8.65
C LYS A 104 20.16 -4.53 -7.48
N THR A 105 21.45 -4.25 -7.45
CA THR A 105 22.09 -3.21 -6.62
C THR A 105 22.49 -2.03 -7.51
N LYS A 106 22.95 -0.92 -6.91
CA LYS A 106 23.40 0.26 -7.66
C LYS A 106 24.44 -0.04 -8.74
N GLU A 107 25.37 -0.97 -8.47
CA GLU A 107 26.48 -1.29 -9.40
C GLU A 107 25.96 -1.82 -10.74
N HIS A 108 24.82 -2.50 -10.73
CA HIS A 108 24.25 -3.06 -11.94
C HIS A 108 23.67 -2.00 -12.88
N PHE A 109 23.27 -0.83 -12.38
CA PHE A 109 22.71 0.24 -13.22
C PHE A 109 23.78 1.01 -14.00
N VAL A 110 25.06 0.84 -13.66
CA VAL A 110 26.20 1.42 -14.39
C VAL A 110 26.27 0.89 -15.83
N GLU A 111 25.83 -0.34 -16.06
CA GLU A 111 25.79 -0.99 -17.39
C GLU A 111 24.72 -0.37 -18.31
N TYR A 112 23.74 0.35 -17.76
CA TYR A 112 22.60 0.92 -18.49
C TYR A 112 22.55 2.44 -18.36
N PRO A 113 23.55 3.18 -18.89
CA PRO A 113 23.65 4.64 -18.69
C PRO A 113 22.55 5.45 -19.39
N TRP A 114 21.69 4.79 -20.18
CA TRP A 114 20.51 5.34 -20.85
C TRP A 114 19.21 5.06 -20.08
N ILE A 115 19.28 4.30 -18.98
CA ILE A 115 18.18 4.10 -18.04
C ILE A 115 18.38 5.04 -16.87
N HIS A 116 17.38 5.86 -16.63
CA HIS A 116 17.26 6.69 -15.45
C HIS A 116 16.28 6.02 -14.51
N PHE A 117 16.57 6.04 -13.21
CA PHE A 117 15.71 5.43 -12.22
C PHE A 117 15.41 6.42 -11.10
N LEU A 118 14.14 6.84 -11.04
CA LEU A 118 13.62 7.67 -9.96
C LEU A 118 12.61 6.89 -9.13
N LEU A 119 12.59 7.21 -7.84
CA LEU A 119 11.66 6.62 -6.89
C LEU A 119 10.89 7.74 -6.19
N PHE A 120 9.61 7.53 -5.95
CA PHE A 120 8.84 8.39 -5.05
C PHE A 120 8.80 7.80 -3.64
N SER A 121 9.26 8.59 -2.67
CA SER A 121 9.24 8.31 -1.25
C SER A 121 8.28 9.24 -0.52
N GLY A 122 7.45 8.70 0.39
CA GLY A 122 6.60 9.54 1.23
C GLY A 122 7.38 10.58 2.05
N LEU A 123 8.58 10.24 2.54
CA LEU A 123 9.43 11.13 3.32
C LEU A 123 10.33 12.03 2.45
N TYR A 124 10.91 11.48 1.38
CA TYR A 124 11.93 12.17 0.60
C TYR A 124 11.42 12.82 -0.69
N GLY A 125 10.20 12.52 -1.12
CA GLY A 125 9.67 12.90 -2.42
C GLY A 125 10.33 12.10 -3.55
N VAL A 126 10.57 12.74 -4.68
CA VAL A 126 11.32 12.12 -5.79
C VAL A 126 12.81 12.04 -5.44
N ILE A 127 13.42 10.86 -5.57
CA ILE A 127 14.85 10.60 -5.32
C ILE A 127 15.44 9.72 -6.43
N THR A 128 16.77 9.72 -6.54
CA THR A 128 17.51 8.76 -7.38
C THR A 128 17.77 7.46 -6.62
N ILE A 129 18.18 6.40 -7.32
CA ILE A 129 18.59 5.12 -6.69
C ILE A 129 19.83 5.25 -5.81
N ASP A 130 20.71 6.19 -6.13
CA ASP A 130 21.98 6.40 -5.42
C ASP A 130 21.84 7.36 -4.23
N GLU A 131 20.72 8.07 -4.12
CA GLU A 131 20.53 9.09 -3.08
C GLU A 131 20.62 8.46 -1.68
N PRO A 132 21.54 8.95 -0.82
CA PRO A 132 21.67 8.43 0.54
C PRO A 132 20.44 8.84 1.36
N ILE A 133 19.74 7.84 1.92
CA ILE A 133 18.55 8.04 2.75
C ILE A 133 18.68 7.35 4.10
N GLN A 134 18.10 8.00 5.12
CA GLN A 134 17.95 7.41 6.45
C GLN A 134 16.95 6.24 6.44
N LEU A 135 17.02 5.39 7.46
CA LEU A 135 15.97 4.42 7.73
C LEU A 135 14.70 5.14 8.19
N TYR A 136 13.55 4.77 7.65
CA TYR A 136 12.25 5.35 8.03
C TYR A 136 11.09 4.41 7.70
N SER A 137 9.93 4.66 8.31
CA SER A 137 8.63 4.11 7.96
C SER A 137 7.65 5.24 7.70
N CYS A 138 7.16 5.33 6.47
CA CYS A 138 6.13 6.27 6.05
C CYS A 138 5.35 5.61 4.92
N TYR A 139 4.19 5.05 5.25
CA TYR A 139 3.30 4.44 4.25
C TYR A 139 2.32 5.50 3.79
N LEU A 140 2.49 5.97 2.55
CA LEU A 140 1.78 7.15 2.06
C LEU A 140 0.24 7.02 2.10
N PRO A 141 -0.38 5.86 1.81
CA PRO A 141 -1.82 5.66 1.99
C PRO A 141 -2.37 6.03 3.37
N ASP A 142 -1.57 5.88 4.43
CA ASP A 142 -2.01 6.18 5.81
C ASP A 142 -2.03 7.69 6.11
N HIS A 143 -1.48 8.52 5.20
CA HIS A 143 -1.11 9.90 5.51
C HIS A 143 -1.50 10.87 4.37
N GLU A 144 -2.75 11.30 4.35
CA GLU A 144 -3.21 12.30 3.38
C GLU A 144 -2.43 13.61 3.51
N GLU A 145 -2.13 14.05 4.74
CA GLU A 145 -1.38 15.27 5.00
C GLU A 145 0.02 15.25 4.36
N ILE A 146 0.69 14.09 4.36
CA ILE A 146 1.98 13.91 3.69
C ILE A 146 1.80 13.99 2.17
N SER A 147 0.74 13.38 1.64
CA SER A 147 0.41 13.49 0.21
C SER A 147 0.17 14.94 -0.21
N GLN A 148 -0.51 15.74 0.63
CA GLN A 148 -0.75 17.17 0.36
C GLN A 148 0.56 17.98 0.33
N VAL A 149 1.54 17.64 1.17
CA VAL A 149 2.88 18.26 1.10
C VAL A 149 3.50 18.05 -0.27
N TRP A 150 3.29 16.92 -0.95
CA TRP A 150 3.89 16.67 -2.26
C TRP A 150 3.05 17.19 -3.44
N LYS A 151 1.72 17.17 -3.30
CA LYS A 151 0.78 17.69 -4.32
C LYS A 151 0.78 19.22 -4.40
N LYS A 152 1.01 19.91 -3.28
CA LYS A 152 0.92 21.37 -3.21
C LYS A 152 1.77 22.07 -4.28
N ASN A 153 1.11 22.86 -5.12
CA ASN A 153 1.69 23.57 -6.28
C ASN A 153 2.29 22.65 -7.35
N ASN A 154 1.76 21.43 -7.51
CA ASN A 154 2.25 20.42 -8.47
C ASN A 154 3.75 20.14 -8.35
N PHE A 155 4.27 20.12 -7.12
CA PHE A 155 5.71 20.06 -6.87
C PHE A 155 6.33 18.71 -7.25
N ALA A 156 5.67 17.60 -6.93
CA ALA A 156 6.11 16.28 -7.38
C ALA A 156 6.20 16.20 -8.91
N THR A 157 5.18 16.69 -9.62
CA THR A 157 5.19 16.83 -11.08
C THR A 157 6.34 17.71 -11.58
N SER A 158 6.60 18.85 -10.93
CA SER A 158 7.64 19.79 -11.38
C SER A 158 9.05 19.18 -11.29
N LEU A 159 9.31 18.34 -10.28
CA LEU A 159 10.56 17.59 -10.16
C LEU A 159 10.75 16.64 -11.34
N ILE A 160 9.73 15.83 -11.66
CA ILE A 160 9.77 14.87 -12.77
C ILE A 160 9.95 15.60 -14.11
N VAL A 161 9.15 16.63 -14.38
CA VAL A 161 9.26 17.42 -15.62
C VAL A 161 10.64 18.09 -15.75
N SER A 162 11.17 18.64 -14.67
CA SER A 162 12.50 19.27 -14.69
C SER A 162 13.61 18.26 -14.96
N TYR A 163 13.46 17.06 -14.39
CA TYR A 163 14.39 15.96 -14.63
C TYR A 163 14.33 15.48 -16.09
N ILE A 164 13.13 15.24 -16.62
CA ILE A 164 12.90 14.84 -18.02
C ILE A 164 13.54 15.86 -18.97
N LYS A 165 13.28 17.16 -18.77
CA LYS A 165 13.85 18.22 -19.61
C LYS A 165 15.37 18.29 -19.51
N LYS A 166 15.93 18.16 -18.30
CA LYS A 166 17.40 18.21 -18.09
C LYS A 166 18.11 17.09 -18.84
N TYR A 167 17.55 15.89 -18.80
CA TYR A 167 18.15 14.69 -19.37
C TYR A 167 17.56 14.29 -20.72
N GLU A 168 16.64 15.08 -21.30
CA GLU A 168 16.01 14.79 -22.60
C GLU A 168 15.38 13.39 -22.67
N ILE A 169 14.74 12.96 -21.58
CA ILE A 169 14.11 11.64 -21.49
C ILE A 169 13.03 11.51 -22.57
N SER A 170 13.06 10.40 -23.30
CA SER A 170 12.17 10.15 -24.44
C SER A 170 10.96 9.29 -24.05
N LEU A 171 11.15 8.39 -23.08
CA LEU A 171 10.13 7.47 -22.58
C LEU A 171 10.16 7.43 -21.06
N VAL A 172 9.00 7.56 -20.43
CA VAL A 172 8.77 7.31 -19.00
C VAL A 172 7.97 6.03 -18.87
N ILE A 173 8.45 5.09 -18.07
CA ILE A 173 7.70 3.90 -17.67
C ILE A 173 7.27 4.08 -16.21
N ASP A 174 5.98 4.30 -16.00
CA ASP A 174 5.35 4.38 -14.68
C ASP A 174 5.12 2.98 -14.09
N LEU A 175 5.86 2.70 -13.04
CA LEU A 175 5.85 1.47 -12.25
C LEU A 175 5.32 1.71 -10.83
N THR A 176 4.59 2.82 -10.61
CA THR A 176 4.08 3.17 -9.28
C THR A 176 2.93 2.26 -8.82
N ALA A 177 2.14 1.75 -9.78
CA ALA A 177 1.12 0.70 -9.64
C ALA A 177 -0.01 0.92 -8.61
N GLN A 178 0.03 2.01 -7.86
CA GLN A 178 -0.91 2.33 -6.79
C GLN A 178 -1.53 3.71 -7.02
N ILE A 179 -2.85 3.81 -6.87
CA ILE A 179 -3.68 4.98 -7.10
C ILE A 179 -3.16 6.18 -6.30
N ILE A 180 -2.82 5.99 -5.02
CA ILE A 180 -2.35 7.11 -4.19
C ILE A 180 -1.09 7.75 -4.77
N PHE A 181 -0.16 6.94 -5.29
CA PHE A 181 1.10 7.42 -5.84
C PHE A 181 0.91 8.03 -7.23
N ARG A 182 0.07 7.41 -8.07
CA ARG A 182 -0.31 8.00 -9.36
C ARG A 182 -0.99 9.35 -9.19
N SER A 183 -1.78 9.53 -8.13
CA SER A 183 -2.49 10.78 -7.85
C SER A 183 -1.58 11.94 -7.43
N LEU A 184 -0.29 11.69 -7.15
CA LEU A 184 0.68 12.73 -6.80
C LEU A 184 1.17 13.53 -8.01
N PHE A 185 0.96 12.97 -9.20
CA PHE A 185 1.48 13.50 -10.45
C PHE A 185 0.34 13.98 -11.34
N ASP A 186 0.60 15.08 -12.02
CA ASP A 186 -0.19 15.55 -13.15
C ASP A 186 0.42 14.92 -14.41
N TRP A 187 -0.14 13.79 -14.82
CA TRP A 187 0.38 12.97 -15.92
C TRP A 187 0.24 13.64 -17.28
N GLU A 188 -0.79 14.45 -17.48
CA GLU A 188 -0.96 15.21 -18.72
C GLU A 188 0.20 16.19 -18.91
N LYS A 189 0.59 16.90 -17.84
CA LYS A 189 1.77 17.77 -17.88
C LYS A 189 3.09 17.03 -18.11
N ILE A 190 3.20 15.77 -17.67
CA ILE A 190 4.40 14.95 -17.94
C ILE A 190 4.41 14.52 -19.41
N LYS A 191 3.25 14.10 -19.96
CA LYS A 191 3.08 13.68 -21.36
C LYS A 191 3.40 14.79 -22.37
N GLU A 192 3.24 16.06 -22.00
CA GLU A 192 3.70 17.19 -22.82
C GLU A 192 5.21 17.17 -23.10
N THR A 193 5.99 16.42 -22.33
CA THR A 193 7.47 16.44 -22.39
C THR A 193 8.11 15.11 -22.79
N SER A 194 7.41 14.00 -22.66
CA SER A 194 7.91 12.65 -22.95
C SER A 194 6.74 11.71 -23.21
N LEU A 195 6.96 10.63 -23.97
CA LEU A 195 6.02 9.50 -23.97
C LEU A 195 5.94 8.92 -22.55
N VAL A 196 4.74 8.60 -22.09
CA VAL A 196 4.51 7.99 -20.77
C VAL A 196 3.73 6.69 -20.96
N LEU A 197 4.27 5.60 -20.42
CA LEU A 197 3.65 4.28 -20.42
C LEU A 197 3.43 3.83 -18.98
N HIS A 198 2.19 3.53 -18.63
CA HIS A 198 1.75 3.06 -17.34
C HIS A 198 1.65 1.55 -17.33
N ALA A 199 2.31 0.91 -16.37
CA ALA A 199 2.27 -0.55 -16.24
C ALA A 199 1.02 -1.01 -15.48
N PHE A 200 0.37 -2.04 -16.00
CA PHE A 200 -0.79 -2.72 -15.42
C PHE A 200 -0.63 -4.23 -15.57
N SER A 201 -1.44 -4.99 -14.84
CA SER A 201 -1.51 -6.44 -14.97
C SER A 201 -2.93 -6.91 -15.24
N ASP A 202 -3.06 -8.01 -15.98
CA ASP A 202 -4.33 -8.71 -16.21
C ASP A 202 -4.85 -9.50 -15.00
N GLN A 203 -4.03 -9.71 -13.96
CA GLN A 203 -4.37 -10.55 -12.80
C GLN A 203 -4.41 -9.79 -11.47
N ASN A 204 -3.50 -8.83 -11.27
CA ASN A 204 -3.38 -8.10 -10.01
C ASN A 204 -3.41 -6.58 -10.18
N ALA A 205 -3.78 -5.89 -9.11
CA ALA A 205 -3.73 -4.43 -9.01
C ALA A 205 -3.18 -3.97 -7.65
N GLY A 206 -2.81 -2.69 -7.56
CA GLY A 206 -2.29 -2.10 -6.34
C GLY A 206 -0.99 -2.75 -5.90
N PRO A 207 -0.75 -2.94 -4.59
CA PRO A 207 0.50 -3.49 -4.09
C PRO A 207 0.83 -4.92 -4.59
N SER A 208 -0.17 -5.69 -5.02
CA SER A 208 0.02 -7.10 -5.43
C SER A 208 0.80 -7.28 -6.73
N ILE A 209 0.80 -6.28 -7.62
CA ILE A 209 1.54 -6.31 -8.90
C ILE A 209 3.06 -6.07 -8.74
N LEU A 210 3.50 -5.57 -7.56
CA LEU A 210 4.87 -5.13 -7.36
C LEU A 210 5.95 -6.20 -7.67
N PRO A 211 5.78 -7.49 -7.34
CA PRO A 211 6.71 -8.54 -7.78
C PRO A 211 6.82 -8.61 -9.31
N GLY A 212 5.68 -8.69 -10.02
CA GLY A 212 5.62 -8.75 -11.48
C GLY A 212 6.28 -7.54 -12.15
N LEU A 213 6.11 -6.33 -11.57
CA LEU A 213 6.81 -5.13 -12.07
C LEU A 213 8.33 -5.18 -11.88
N GLY A 214 8.80 -5.70 -10.74
CA GLY A 214 10.24 -5.85 -10.49
C GLY A 214 10.89 -6.81 -11.47
N GLU A 215 10.21 -7.93 -11.72
CA GLU A 215 10.64 -8.90 -12.73
C GLU A 215 10.53 -8.35 -14.16
N PHE A 216 9.46 -7.64 -14.50
CA PHE A 216 9.31 -6.99 -15.80
C PHE A 216 10.50 -6.07 -16.09
N VAL A 217 10.92 -5.24 -15.13
CA VAL A 217 12.11 -4.40 -15.31
C VAL A 217 13.34 -5.27 -15.55
N ARG A 218 13.55 -6.31 -14.73
CA ARG A 218 14.73 -7.18 -14.85
C ARG A 218 14.80 -7.89 -16.21
N ILE A 219 13.70 -8.43 -16.71
CA ILE A 219 13.66 -9.28 -17.91
C ILE A 219 13.40 -8.49 -19.19
N HIS A 220 12.53 -7.48 -19.17
CA HIS A 220 12.09 -6.81 -20.40
C HIS A 220 12.69 -5.42 -20.59
N VAL A 221 13.28 -4.84 -19.54
CA VAL A 221 13.94 -3.54 -19.64
C VAL A 221 15.46 -3.68 -19.54
N LEU A 222 15.96 -4.29 -18.47
CA LEU A 222 17.40 -4.40 -18.22
C LEU A 222 18.09 -5.47 -19.06
N SER A 223 17.37 -6.48 -19.58
CA SER A 223 17.99 -7.51 -20.44
C SER A 223 17.96 -7.17 -21.94
N LYS A 224 17.38 -6.01 -22.30
CA LYS A 224 17.14 -5.60 -23.69
C LYS A 224 18.04 -4.44 -24.11
N GLY A 225 18.20 -4.28 -25.42
CA GLY A 225 18.93 -3.16 -25.99
C GLY A 225 18.17 -1.84 -25.80
N ARG A 226 18.90 -0.72 -25.85
CA ARG A 226 18.32 0.62 -25.74
C ARG A 226 17.15 0.83 -26.71
N ASP A 227 17.35 0.45 -27.98
CA ASP A 227 16.36 0.70 -29.03
C ASP A 227 15.11 -0.18 -28.86
N ASP A 228 15.26 -1.40 -28.33
CA ASP A 228 14.13 -2.29 -28.03
C ASP A 228 13.22 -1.66 -26.96
N VAL A 229 13.81 -1.08 -25.91
CA VAL A 229 13.04 -0.46 -24.82
C VAL A 229 12.46 0.88 -25.26
N LEU A 230 13.18 1.68 -26.04
CA LEU A 230 12.63 2.91 -26.62
C LEU A 230 11.52 2.65 -27.63
N GLY A 231 11.51 1.46 -28.25
CA GLY A 231 10.45 1.00 -29.16
C GLY A 231 9.21 0.44 -28.46
N MET A 232 9.12 0.50 -27.13
CA MET A 232 7.92 0.08 -26.40
C MET A 232 6.73 1.01 -26.71
N MET A 233 5.56 0.42 -26.94
CA MET A 233 4.35 1.10 -27.39
C MET A 233 3.15 0.77 -26.48
N PRO A 234 2.14 1.64 -26.41
CA PRO A 234 0.88 1.34 -25.73
C PRO A 234 0.22 0.06 -26.26
N GLY A 235 -0.40 -0.71 -25.38
CA GLY A 235 -1.06 -1.99 -25.65
C GLY A 235 -0.14 -3.21 -25.68
N GLN A 236 1.19 -3.04 -25.57
CA GLN A 236 2.11 -4.17 -25.58
C GLN A 236 2.03 -5.00 -24.30
N LYS A 237 2.16 -6.33 -24.46
CA LYS A 237 2.12 -7.35 -23.41
C LYS A 237 3.51 -7.90 -23.16
N TYR A 238 3.86 -8.08 -21.89
CA TYR A 238 5.13 -8.65 -21.43
C TYR A 238 4.88 -9.72 -20.39
N GLU A 239 5.32 -10.94 -20.68
CA GLU A 239 5.10 -12.09 -19.80
C GLU A 239 6.11 -12.09 -18.66
N THR A 240 5.64 -12.30 -17.43
CA THR A 240 6.47 -12.52 -16.23
C THR A 240 6.07 -13.85 -15.60
N GLU A 241 6.82 -14.36 -14.62
CA GLU A 241 6.45 -15.59 -13.90
C GLU A 241 5.17 -15.41 -13.07
N TYR A 242 4.84 -14.17 -12.70
CA TYR A 242 3.69 -13.83 -11.87
C TYR A 242 2.43 -13.60 -12.70
N GLU A 243 2.54 -12.82 -13.77
CA GLU A 243 1.41 -12.26 -14.52
C GLU A 243 1.85 -11.62 -15.84
N ASN A 244 0.90 -11.23 -16.69
CA ASN A 244 1.23 -10.44 -17.88
C ASN A 244 1.20 -8.94 -17.52
N ILE A 245 2.28 -8.23 -17.83
CA ILE A 245 2.36 -6.78 -17.69
C ILE A 245 1.98 -6.12 -19.01
N TYR A 246 1.09 -5.15 -18.95
CA TYR A 246 0.64 -4.35 -20.07
C TYR A 246 1.06 -2.90 -19.88
N LEU A 247 1.48 -2.25 -20.96
CA LEU A 247 1.83 -0.83 -20.97
C LEU A 247 0.74 -0.04 -21.68
N PHE A 248 0.18 0.99 -21.04
CA PHE A 248 -0.81 1.89 -21.65
C PHE A 248 -0.39 3.35 -21.55
N ASP A 249 -0.88 4.20 -22.44
CA ASP A 249 -0.65 5.66 -22.41
C ASP A 249 -1.64 6.40 -21.49
N SER A 250 -2.50 5.67 -20.78
CA SER A 250 -3.42 6.21 -19.78
C SER A 250 -3.04 5.78 -18.36
N PRO A 251 -3.09 6.69 -17.37
CA PRO A 251 -2.85 6.34 -15.96
C PRO A 251 -3.99 5.51 -15.35
N GLU A 252 -5.13 5.43 -16.02
CA GLU A 252 -6.30 4.65 -15.62
C GLU A 252 -6.28 3.25 -16.23
N SER A 253 -6.64 2.25 -15.43
CA SER A 253 -6.78 0.87 -15.90
C SER A 253 -7.95 0.76 -16.88
N LEU A 254 -7.74 0.05 -18.00
CA LEU A 254 -8.80 -0.22 -18.97
C LEU A 254 -9.89 -1.15 -18.40
N GLU A 255 -11.05 -1.15 -19.05
CA GLU A 255 -12.13 -2.08 -18.74
C GLU A 255 -11.65 -3.54 -18.87
N GLY A 256 -12.04 -4.39 -17.92
CA GLY A 256 -11.59 -5.79 -17.84
C GLY A 256 -10.29 -6.02 -17.07
N PHE A 257 -9.52 -4.97 -16.77
CA PHE A 257 -8.34 -5.09 -15.90
C PHE A 257 -8.72 -5.03 -14.42
N PRO A 258 -8.01 -5.76 -13.54
CA PRO A 258 -8.10 -5.60 -12.10
C PRO A 258 -7.92 -4.14 -11.67
N LYS A 259 -8.72 -3.70 -10.71
CA LYS A 259 -8.63 -2.35 -10.11
C LYS A 259 -8.18 -2.44 -8.67
N GLU A 260 -7.31 -1.52 -8.28
CA GLU A 260 -6.98 -1.36 -6.87
C GLU A 260 -8.25 -0.92 -6.14
N LYS A 261 -8.62 -1.67 -5.11
CA LYS A 261 -9.74 -1.28 -4.26
C LYS A 261 -9.25 -0.12 -3.40
N ASN A 262 -9.84 1.06 -3.55
CA ASN A 262 -9.66 2.11 -2.56
C ASN A 262 -10.17 1.56 -1.22
N GLU A 263 -9.39 1.67 -0.13
CA GLU A 263 -9.88 1.29 1.19
C GLU A 263 -11.12 2.11 1.61
N VAL A 264 -11.38 3.23 0.93
CA VAL A 264 -12.55 4.10 1.08
C VAL A 264 -13.78 3.58 0.30
N ASP A 265 -13.60 2.63 -0.62
CA ASP A 265 -14.69 2.00 -1.40
C ASP A 265 -15.06 0.61 -0.84
N LEU A 266 -15.22 0.48 0.48
CA LEU A 266 -16.09 -0.57 1.01
C LEU A 266 -17.54 -0.16 0.72
N ASN A 267 -17.96 -0.24 -0.54
CA ASN A 267 -19.36 -0.23 -0.88
C ASN A 267 -19.95 -1.51 -0.25
N LEU A 268 -20.72 -1.36 0.83
CA LEU A 268 -21.29 -2.46 1.61
C LEU A 268 -22.11 -3.43 0.73
N ASP A 269 -22.65 -2.92 -0.39
CA ASP A 269 -23.40 -3.67 -1.40
C ASP A 269 -22.52 -4.56 -2.30
N SER A 270 -21.20 -4.35 -2.32
CA SER A 270 -20.23 -5.12 -3.11
C SER A 270 -19.59 -6.30 -2.35
N LEU A 271 -19.84 -6.40 -1.04
CA LEU A 271 -19.32 -7.49 -0.22
C LEU A 271 -20.18 -8.75 -0.41
N ASN A 272 -19.72 -9.64 -1.27
CA ASN A 272 -20.39 -10.92 -1.50
C ASN A 272 -20.32 -11.80 -0.23
N PRO A 273 -21.44 -12.42 0.20
CA PRO A 273 -21.42 -13.36 1.31
C PRO A 273 -20.51 -14.55 1.00
N ARG A 274 -19.79 -15.02 2.02
CA ARG A 274 -18.90 -16.20 1.93
C ARG A 274 -19.62 -17.39 2.55
N PRO A 275 -20.36 -18.20 1.76
CA PRO A 275 -21.18 -19.30 2.29
C PRO A 275 -20.37 -20.40 3.00
N ASN A 276 -19.06 -20.45 2.74
CA ASN A 276 -18.13 -21.43 3.32
C ASN A 276 -17.43 -20.92 4.60
N LEU A 277 -17.87 -19.81 5.20
CA LEU A 277 -17.30 -19.34 6.46
C LEU A 277 -17.50 -20.41 7.55
N PRO A 278 -16.43 -20.88 8.23
CA PRO A 278 -16.55 -21.85 9.30
C PRO A 278 -17.45 -21.34 10.42
N ILE A 279 -18.49 -22.12 10.76
CA ILE A 279 -19.36 -21.84 11.91
C ILE A 279 -19.62 -23.11 12.71
N SER A 280 -19.46 -23.04 14.03
CA SER A 280 -19.70 -24.21 14.87
C SER A 280 -20.14 -23.87 16.29
N SER A 281 -20.99 -24.71 16.89
CA SER A 281 -21.25 -24.72 18.34
C SER A 281 -20.32 -25.69 19.09
N GLY A 282 -19.33 -26.27 18.41
CA GLY A 282 -18.45 -27.30 18.94
C GLY A 282 -19.23 -28.53 19.40
N ILE A 283 -18.98 -28.97 20.64
CA ILE A 283 -19.64 -30.14 21.24
C ILE A 283 -20.98 -29.79 21.91
N HIS A 284 -21.36 -28.52 21.96
CA HIS A 284 -22.54 -28.08 22.68
C HIS A 284 -23.74 -27.90 21.75
N THR A 285 -24.93 -28.17 22.28
CA THR A 285 -26.19 -27.82 21.62
C THR A 285 -26.33 -26.30 21.64
N SER A 286 -26.68 -25.70 20.52
CA SER A 286 -26.93 -24.27 20.44
C SER A 286 -28.26 -23.88 21.08
N VAL A 287 -28.48 -22.58 21.20
CA VAL A 287 -29.75 -21.95 21.58
C VAL A 287 -30.97 -22.38 20.74
N PHE A 288 -30.74 -23.00 19.57
CA PHE A 288 -31.77 -23.52 18.66
C PHE A 288 -32.16 -24.97 18.91
N GLY A 289 -31.48 -25.68 19.83
CA GLY A 289 -31.80 -27.06 20.18
C GLY A 289 -31.05 -28.12 19.37
N ASN A 290 -30.20 -27.72 18.43
CA ASN A 290 -29.31 -28.59 17.66
C ASN A 290 -27.85 -28.13 17.73
N ARG A 291 -26.92 -29.05 17.42
CA ARG A 291 -25.51 -28.69 17.16
C ARG A 291 -25.40 -28.00 15.80
N ILE A 292 -24.49 -27.03 15.72
CA ILE A 292 -24.17 -26.29 14.51
C ILE A 292 -22.76 -26.67 14.08
N SER A 293 -22.62 -27.07 12.83
CA SER A 293 -21.35 -27.45 12.18
C SER A 293 -21.07 -26.65 10.91
N ASN A 294 -22.11 -26.04 10.35
CA ASN A 294 -22.06 -25.19 9.18
C ASN A 294 -23.27 -24.25 9.15
N LEU A 295 -23.29 -23.33 8.19
CA LEU A 295 -24.30 -22.28 8.08
C LEU A 295 -25.72 -22.80 7.81
N ASN A 296 -25.85 -23.96 7.14
CA ASN A 296 -27.14 -24.56 6.82
C ASN A 296 -27.83 -25.18 8.05
N ASP A 297 -27.07 -25.47 9.11
CA ASP A 297 -27.62 -25.98 10.37
C ASP A 297 -28.35 -24.89 11.17
N LEU A 298 -28.15 -23.61 10.82
CA LEU A 298 -28.84 -22.49 11.44
C LEU A 298 -30.29 -22.37 10.93
N PRO A 299 -31.24 -21.97 11.80
CA PRO A 299 -32.58 -21.57 11.37
C PRO A 299 -32.52 -20.46 10.33
N ILE A 300 -33.44 -20.49 9.37
CA ILE A 300 -33.53 -19.49 8.30
C ILE A 300 -33.58 -18.08 8.89
N SER A 301 -34.35 -17.88 9.98
CA SER A 301 -34.51 -16.59 10.67
C SER A 301 -33.23 -15.99 11.25
N VAL A 302 -32.14 -16.76 11.34
CA VAL A 302 -30.84 -16.31 11.86
C VAL A 302 -29.73 -16.46 10.82
N ARG A 303 -29.93 -17.30 9.81
CA ARG A 303 -28.96 -17.56 8.76
C ARG A 303 -28.49 -16.28 8.07
N ASP A 304 -29.40 -15.36 7.79
CA ASP A 304 -29.08 -14.09 7.11
C ASP A 304 -28.14 -13.22 7.93
N ILE A 305 -28.28 -13.22 9.26
CA ILE A 305 -27.38 -12.48 10.16
C ILE A 305 -25.94 -13.02 10.05
N PHE A 306 -25.79 -14.34 10.00
CA PHE A 306 -24.47 -14.97 9.88
C PHE A 306 -23.91 -14.90 8.45
N LEU A 307 -24.76 -14.88 7.43
CA LEU A 307 -24.36 -14.51 6.06
C LEU A 307 -23.82 -13.08 6.02
N THR A 308 -24.47 -12.15 6.70
CA THR A 308 -24.01 -10.76 6.83
C THR A 308 -22.64 -10.68 7.50
N LEU A 309 -22.40 -11.41 8.59
CA LEU A 309 -21.06 -11.50 9.20
C LEU A 309 -20.00 -12.03 8.23
N SER A 310 -20.37 -13.01 7.39
CA SER A 310 -19.46 -13.59 6.39
C SER A 310 -18.99 -12.62 5.31
N ARG A 311 -19.70 -11.50 5.11
CA ARG A 311 -19.35 -10.47 4.13
C ARG A 311 -18.08 -9.70 4.50
N CYS A 312 -17.76 -9.63 5.80
CA CYS A 312 -16.54 -8.98 6.24
C CYS A 312 -15.33 -9.88 5.94
N PRO A 313 -14.34 -9.43 5.13
CA PRO A 313 -13.24 -10.28 4.66
C PRO A 313 -12.34 -10.80 5.79
N ASP A 314 -12.18 -10.00 6.84
CA ASP A 314 -11.33 -10.31 7.99
C ASP A 314 -11.95 -11.29 8.98
N VAL A 315 -13.22 -11.66 8.83
CA VAL A 315 -13.82 -12.72 9.63
C VAL A 315 -13.33 -14.08 9.13
N LEU A 316 -12.73 -14.88 10.00
CA LEU A 316 -12.14 -16.18 9.69
C LEU A 316 -13.03 -17.36 10.10
N GLY A 317 -13.91 -17.15 11.09
CA GLY A 317 -14.85 -18.16 11.55
C GLY A 317 -15.66 -17.68 12.75
N ILE A 318 -16.73 -18.40 13.08
CA ILE A 318 -17.63 -18.04 14.17
C ILE A 318 -17.92 -19.25 15.05
N LYS A 319 -17.74 -19.10 16.36
CA LYS A 319 -18.04 -20.12 17.34
C LYS A 319 -19.19 -19.69 18.23
N LEU A 320 -20.21 -20.55 18.34
CA LEU A 320 -21.32 -20.38 19.28
C LEU A 320 -20.92 -21.00 20.62
N GLY A 321 -20.85 -20.17 21.66
CA GLY A 321 -20.41 -20.53 23.00
C GLY A 321 -21.53 -21.04 23.92
N SER A 322 -21.57 -20.54 25.15
CA SER A 322 -22.63 -20.88 26.12
C SER A 322 -23.91 -20.08 25.87
N PHE A 323 -25.06 -20.59 26.32
CA PHE A 323 -26.34 -19.88 26.21
C PHE A 323 -27.19 -19.95 27.48
N ASN A 324 -28.12 -19.01 27.61
CA ASN A 324 -29.11 -18.98 28.69
C ASN A 324 -30.45 -18.37 28.23
N PHE A 325 -31.48 -18.49 29.06
CA PHE A 325 -32.86 -18.05 28.78
C PHE A 325 -33.20 -16.69 29.41
N ARG A 326 -32.27 -15.72 29.34
CA ARG A 326 -32.45 -14.36 29.88
C ARG A 326 -32.42 -13.27 28.80
N GLY A 327 -32.75 -13.64 27.56
CA GLY A 327 -32.71 -12.72 26.42
C GLY A 327 -33.88 -11.73 26.40
N PRO A 328 -33.84 -10.74 25.49
CA PRO A 328 -34.96 -9.84 25.26
C PRO A 328 -36.18 -10.60 24.72
N LYS A 329 -37.39 -10.07 24.98
CA LYS A 329 -38.64 -10.63 24.43
C LYS A 329 -38.82 -10.41 22.92
N SER A 330 -37.82 -9.88 22.23
CA SER A 330 -37.84 -9.66 20.78
C SER A 330 -38.19 -10.95 20.02
N SER A 331 -39.04 -10.85 19.01
CA SER A 331 -39.34 -11.93 18.07
C SER A 331 -38.15 -12.24 17.15
N GLU A 332 -37.30 -11.24 16.89
CA GLU A 332 -36.16 -11.31 15.99
C GLU A 332 -34.85 -11.50 16.76
N PHE A 333 -33.92 -12.21 16.13
CA PHE A 333 -32.56 -12.35 16.63
C PHE A 333 -31.70 -11.18 16.16
N GLN A 334 -30.80 -10.72 17.03
CA GLN A 334 -29.84 -9.65 16.74
C GLN A 334 -28.48 -9.99 17.35
N ILE A 335 -27.41 -9.50 16.74
CA ILE A 335 -26.05 -9.64 17.30
C ILE A 335 -25.63 -8.33 17.93
N ARG A 336 -25.19 -8.42 19.18
CA ARG A 336 -24.53 -7.32 19.89
C ARG A 336 -23.07 -7.65 20.09
N LEU A 337 -22.18 -6.88 19.46
CA LEU A 337 -20.74 -7.01 19.63
C LEU A 337 -20.29 -6.35 20.94
N MET A 338 -19.29 -6.95 21.57
CA MET A 338 -18.65 -6.43 22.79
C MET A 338 -17.43 -5.58 22.44
N PRO A 339 -16.96 -4.73 23.36
CA PRO A 339 -15.68 -4.04 23.19
C PRO A 339 -14.57 -5.05 22.88
N THR A 340 -13.76 -4.72 21.88
CA THR A 340 -12.63 -5.56 21.47
C THR A 340 -11.31 -4.98 21.96
N LYS A 341 -10.23 -5.77 21.90
CA LYS A 341 -8.86 -5.34 22.16
C LYS A 341 -7.98 -5.84 21.03
N THR A 342 -7.13 -4.96 20.51
CA THR A 342 -6.20 -5.29 19.42
C THR A 342 -5.26 -6.42 19.79
N GLY A 343 -5.01 -7.34 18.85
CA GLY A 343 -4.06 -8.45 19.00
C GLY A 343 -4.64 -9.71 19.65
N TYR A 344 -5.94 -9.73 19.96
CA TYR A 344 -6.64 -10.90 20.50
C TYR A 344 -7.14 -11.86 19.42
N CYS A 345 -7.15 -11.47 18.14
CA CYS A 345 -7.68 -12.24 17.00
C CYS A 345 -9.16 -12.67 17.13
N HIS A 346 -9.89 -12.09 18.10
CA HIS A 346 -11.24 -12.50 18.47
C HIS A 346 -12.10 -11.27 18.77
N ILE A 347 -13.33 -11.26 18.25
CA ILE A 347 -14.38 -10.32 18.62
C ILE A 347 -15.49 -11.10 19.31
N TYR A 348 -15.74 -10.77 20.57
CA TYR A 348 -16.82 -11.39 21.34
C TYR A 348 -18.14 -10.67 21.13
N GLY A 349 -19.23 -11.42 21.15
CA GLY A 349 -20.57 -10.87 21.03
C GLY A 349 -21.62 -11.75 21.70
N LYS A 350 -22.88 -11.31 21.55
CA LYS A 350 -24.05 -12.07 21.98
C LYS A 350 -25.10 -12.05 20.88
N LEU A 351 -25.61 -13.22 20.54
CA LEU A 351 -26.84 -13.38 19.77
C LEU A 351 -28.02 -13.33 20.75
N LEU A 352 -28.92 -12.37 20.55
CA LEU A 352 -30.03 -12.02 21.42
C LEU A 352 -31.35 -12.21 20.69
N GLY A 353 -32.33 -12.90 21.29
CA GLY A 353 -33.66 -13.01 20.69
C GLY A 353 -34.50 -14.08 21.36
N GLN A 354 -35.83 -13.93 21.30
CA GLN A 354 -36.80 -14.92 21.78
C GLN A 354 -36.58 -15.38 23.23
N ARG A 355 -36.23 -14.44 24.12
CA ARG A 355 -35.84 -14.71 25.52
C ARG A 355 -34.57 -15.55 25.70
N LYS A 356 -33.76 -15.69 24.65
CA LYS A 356 -32.50 -16.44 24.69
C LYS A 356 -31.30 -15.55 24.42
N VAL A 357 -30.16 -15.90 25.00
CA VAL A 357 -28.85 -15.27 24.79
C VAL A 357 -27.85 -16.36 24.52
N GLN A 358 -27.10 -16.24 23.43
CA GLN A 358 -26.03 -17.16 23.04
C GLN A 358 -24.74 -16.36 22.86
N GLU A 359 -23.68 -16.74 23.54
CA GLU A 359 -22.35 -16.15 23.32
C GLU A 359 -21.85 -16.51 21.92
N ILE A 360 -21.22 -15.53 21.26
CA ILE A 360 -20.52 -15.73 20.00
C ILE A 360 -19.08 -15.26 20.14
N ASP A 361 -18.19 -16.01 19.51
CA ASP A 361 -16.78 -15.71 19.36
C ASP A 361 -16.47 -15.69 17.86
N ILE A 362 -16.12 -14.51 17.35
CA ILE A 362 -15.81 -14.27 15.95
C ILE A 362 -14.29 -14.22 15.82
N SER A 363 -13.70 -15.24 15.21
CA SER A 363 -12.28 -15.25 14.89
C SER A 363 -12.01 -14.30 13.73
N VAL A 364 -10.99 -13.46 13.85
CA VAL A 364 -10.65 -12.44 12.85
C VAL A 364 -9.16 -12.40 12.55
N THR A 365 -8.77 -11.79 11.42
CA THR A 365 -7.38 -11.52 11.08
C THR A 365 -6.71 -10.74 12.22
N LYS A 366 -5.50 -11.17 12.61
CA LYS A 366 -4.73 -10.54 13.69
C LYS A 366 -4.52 -9.05 13.43
N ASN A 367 -4.76 -8.22 14.45
CA ASN A 367 -4.67 -6.76 14.40
C ASN A 367 -5.76 -6.06 13.55
N CYS A 368 -6.76 -6.79 13.04
CA CYS A 368 -7.90 -6.20 12.33
C CYS A 368 -9.14 -6.06 13.23
N GLU A 369 -9.05 -6.31 14.55
CA GLU A 369 -10.22 -6.50 15.41
C GLU A 369 -11.12 -5.26 15.49
N GLU A 370 -10.54 -4.06 15.64
CA GLU A 370 -11.30 -2.80 15.75
C GLU A 370 -11.96 -2.44 14.42
N LYS A 371 -11.18 -2.42 13.32
CA LYS A 371 -11.71 -2.20 11.95
C LYS A 371 -12.80 -3.20 11.57
N THR A 372 -12.60 -4.48 11.90
CA THR A 372 -13.59 -5.54 11.66
C THR A 372 -14.83 -5.32 12.49
N LYS A 373 -14.70 -4.95 13.77
CA LYS A 373 -15.84 -4.66 14.64
C LYS A 373 -16.67 -3.49 14.09
N GLU A 374 -16.05 -2.39 13.69
CA GLU A 374 -16.75 -1.23 13.13
C GLU A 374 -17.52 -1.57 11.85
N LEU A 375 -16.90 -2.34 10.95
CA LEU A 375 -17.56 -2.81 9.73
C LEU A 375 -18.73 -3.73 10.05
N LEU A 376 -18.56 -4.67 11.00
CA LEU A 376 -19.63 -5.56 11.43
C LEU A 376 -20.77 -4.79 12.12
N GLU A 377 -20.49 -3.77 12.93
CA GLU A 377 -21.50 -2.90 13.53
C GLU A 377 -22.29 -2.15 12.45
N THR A 378 -21.65 -1.78 11.34
CA THR A 378 -22.31 -1.13 10.20
C THR A 378 -23.17 -2.12 9.41
N LEU A 379 -22.72 -3.36 9.23
CA LEU A 379 -23.44 -4.41 8.50
C LEU A 379 -24.64 -4.98 9.27
N LEU A 380 -24.58 -4.96 10.61
CA LEU A 380 -25.62 -5.52 11.48
C LEU A 380 -26.73 -4.53 11.87
N ASN A 381 -26.51 -3.24 11.63
CA ASN A 381 -27.51 -2.17 11.76
C ASN A 381 -28.29 -2.00 10.46
#